data_AF-A0A134BS85-F1
#
_entry.id   AF-A0A134BS85-F1
#
_cell.length_a   1.000
_cell.length_b   1.000
_cell.length_c   1.000
_cell.angle_alpha   90.00
_cell.angle_beta   90.00
_cell.angle_gamma   90.00
#
_symmetry.space_group_name_H-M   'P 1'
#
loop_
_entity.id
_entity.type
_entity.pdbx_description
1 polymer ?
#
loop_
_entity_poly.entity_id
_entity_poly.type
_entity_poly.pdbx_seq_one_letter_code
_entity_poly.pdbx_strand_id
1 'polypeptide(L)'
;MRIPRTRGFGVQSPFAYRFLRRVVAPKSNGTWPVLWLCSNRSLRKEKLLSRLNEYCCEKNLTYVGLLGEEIPTYEELLEHLDISTVLFIDGIQKKSEMKYLWLKLLEGTHRGGAFDLYDCGILFFNQTYYKRVYKVNY
;
A
#
# COMPACT_ATOMS: atom_id res chain seq x y z
N MET A 1 -34.01 -11.02 -5.08
CA MET A 1 -33.11 -12.19 -5.11
C MET A 1 -31.83 -11.84 -5.86
N ARG A 2 -30.69 -12.37 -5.38
CA ARG A 2 -29.29 -12.33 -5.89
C ARG A 2 -28.32 -11.31 -5.28
N ILE A 3 -27.73 -11.73 -4.15
CA ILE A 3 -26.28 -11.68 -3.90
C ILE A 3 -25.91 -13.14 -3.55
N PRO A 4 -24.89 -13.77 -4.15
CA PRO A 4 -23.55 -13.72 -3.55
C PRO A 4 -22.38 -13.94 -4.52
N ARG A 5 -21.38 -13.02 -4.50
CA ARG A 5 -19.96 -13.36 -4.73
C ARG A 5 -19.05 -12.40 -3.96
N THR A 6 -19.14 -12.41 -2.64
CA THR A 6 -18.04 -11.93 -1.80
C THR A 6 -16.93 -12.99 -1.84
N ARG A 7 -15.94 -12.82 -2.73
CA ARG A 7 -14.61 -13.45 -2.53
C ARG A 7 -13.86 -12.66 -1.45
N GLY A 8 -14.54 -12.46 -0.32
CA GLY A 8 -14.55 -11.23 0.44
C GLY A 8 -13.30 -10.98 1.28
N PHE A 9 -12.57 -9.91 0.96
CA PHE A 9 -11.78 -9.16 1.94
C PHE A 9 -12.66 -8.24 2.80
N GLY A 10 -13.99 -8.27 2.65
CA GLY A 10 -14.89 -7.26 3.24
C GLY A 10 -14.74 -5.86 2.64
N VAL A 11 -14.04 -5.72 1.50
CA VAL A 11 -13.71 -4.44 0.87
C VAL A 11 -14.87 -3.96 0.00
N GLN A 12 -15.54 -2.90 0.43
CA GLN A 12 -16.67 -2.29 -0.28
C GLN A 12 -16.24 -1.24 -1.33
N SER A 13 -15.03 -0.72 -1.24
CA SER A 13 -14.52 0.28 -2.20
C SER A 13 -14.06 -0.39 -3.51
N PRO A 14 -14.63 -0.03 -4.68
CA PRO A 14 -14.20 -0.58 -5.97
C PRO A 14 -12.73 -0.27 -6.29
N PHE A 15 -12.25 0.91 -5.89
CA PHE A 15 -10.84 1.29 -6.00
C PHE A 15 -9.96 0.33 -5.19
N ALA A 16 -10.27 0.15 -3.91
CA ALA A 16 -9.47 -0.69 -3.03
C ALA A 16 -9.44 -2.15 -3.49
N TYR A 17 -10.59 -2.68 -3.93
CA TYR A 17 -10.63 -4.03 -4.50
C TYR A 17 -9.72 -4.19 -5.73
N ARG A 18 -9.75 -3.22 -6.67
CA ARG A 18 -8.88 -3.25 -7.86
C ARG A 18 -7.41 -3.13 -7.49
N PHE A 19 -7.06 -2.23 -6.58
CA PHE A 19 -5.71 -2.03 -6.10
C PHE A 19 -5.16 -3.31 -5.47
N LEU A 20 -5.91 -3.90 -4.54
CA LEU A 20 -5.54 -5.16 -3.89
C LEU A 20 -5.26 -6.26 -4.90
N ARG A 21 -6.07 -6.38 -5.95
CA ARG A 21 -5.93 -7.45 -6.94
C ARG A 21 -4.77 -7.23 -7.92
N ARG A 22 -4.47 -5.98 -8.27
CA ARG A 22 -3.41 -5.65 -9.25
C ARG A 22 -2.04 -5.53 -8.62
N VAL A 23 -1.97 -4.92 -7.43
CA VAL A 23 -0.70 -4.52 -6.80
C VAL A 23 -0.35 -5.44 -5.64
N VAL A 24 -1.28 -5.68 -4.72
CA VAL A 24 -0.98 -6.37 -3.46
C VAL A 24 -0.95 -7.89 -3.67
N ALA A 25 -2.03 -8.46 -4.22
CA ALA A 25 -2.16 -9.88 -4.48
C ALA A 25 -1.24 -10.33 -5.63
N PRO A 26 -0.50 -11.44 -5.46
CA PRO A 26 0.35 -11.98 -6.53
C PRO A 26 -0.47 -12.29 -7.79
N LYS A 27 0.06 -11.92 -8.98
CA LYS A 27 -0.57 -12.27 -10.27
C LYS A 27 -0.51 -13.80 -10.41
N SER A 28 -1.66 -14.45 -10.27
CA SER A 28 -1.81 -15.92 -10.39
C SER A 28 -1.75 -16.34 -11.86
N ASN A 29 -0.57 -16.28 -12.46
CA ASN A 29 -0.35 -16.96 -13.74
C ASN A 29 -0.02 -18.40 -13.34
N GLY A 30 -0.97 -19.31 -13.56
CA GLY A 30 -1.13 -20.57 -12.84
C GLY A 30 0.13 -21.37 -12.53
N THR A 31 0.43 -21.51 -11.24
CA THR A 31 0.87 -22.74 -10.54
C THR A 31 1.05 -22.39 -9.06
N TRP A 32 0.24 -23.00 -8.20
CA TRP A 32 0.59 -23.14 -6.78
C TRP A 32 1.22 -24.53 -6.69
N PRO A 33 2.55 -24.70 -6.53
CA PRO A 33 3.15 -24.89 -5.19
C PRO A 33 4.68 -24.67 -5.08
N VAL A 34 5.17 -23.74 -4.24
CA VAL A 34 6.51 -23.71 -3.56
C VAL A 34 6.79 -22.34 -2.91
N LEU A 35 6.07 -21.29 -3.32
CA LEU A 35 6.29 -19.91 -2.85
C LEU A 35 6.00 -19.64 -1.36
N TRP A 36 5.32 -20.54 -0.66
CA TRP A 36 5.23 -20.49 0.81
C TRP A 36 6.54 -20.93 1.50
N LEU A 37 7.45 -21.60 0.77
CA LEU A 37 8.74 -22.11 1.28
C LEU A 37 9.95 -21.29 0.80
N CYS A 38 9.80 -20.43 -0.21
CA CYS A 38 10.87 -19.54 -0.69
C CYS A 38 10.66 -18.10 -0.20
N SER A 39 10.37 -17.91 1.08
CA SER A 39 10.27 -16.60 1.71
C SER A 39 11.65 -16.00 1.98
N ASN A 40 12.30 -15.52 0.92
CA ASN A 40 13.33 -14.48 1.08
C ASN A 40 12.60 -13.14 1.01
N ARG A 41 12.55 -12.40 2.13
CA ARG A 41 11.75 -11.16 2.26
C ARG A 41 12.04 -10.12 1.16
N SER A 42 13.21 -10.15 0.52
CA SER A 42 13.55 -9.20 -0.57
C SER A 42 12.70 -9.42 -1.83
N LEU A 43 12.58 -10.67 -2.32
CA LEU A 43 11.94 -10.95 -3.62
C LEU A 43 10.43 -10.65 -3.62
N ARG A 44 9.75 -10.85 -2.50
CA ARG A 44 8.31 -10.53 -2.36
C ARG A 44 8.06 -9.03 -2.45
N LYS A 45 8.93 -8.24 -1.81
CA LYS A 45 8.85 -6.79 -1.77
C LYS A 45 9.22 -6.17 -3.11
N GLU A 46 10.27 -6.65 -3.75
CA GLU A 46 10.64 -6.23 -5.12
C GLU A 46 9.48 -6.44 -6.11
N LYS A 47 8.81 -7.60 -6.05
CA LYS A 47 7.62 -7.87 -6.86
C LYS A 47 6.45 -6.95 -6.54
N LEU A 48 6.24 -6.57 -5.26
CA LEU A 48 5.24 -5.58 -4.87
C LEU A 48 5.58 -4.21 -5.47
N LEU A 49 6.82 -3.75 -5.29
CA LEU A 49 7.27 -2.45 -5.78
C LEU A 49 7.19 -2.34 -7.31
N SER A 50 7.56 -3.39 -8.03
CA SER A 50 7.40 -3.45 -9.49
C SER A 50 5.94 -3.26 -9.92
N ARG A 51 5.00 -3.96 -9.27
CA ARG A 51 3.56 -3.82 -9.56
C ARG A 51 3.01 -2.46 -9.14
N LEU A 52 3.51 -1.89 -8.05
CA LEU A 52 3.13 -0.56 -7.59
C LEU A 52 3.59 0.50 -8.59
N ASN A 53 4.83 0.40 -9.08
CA ASN A 53 5.37 1.29 -10.10
C ASN A 53 4.57 1.19 -11.40
N GLU A 54 4.30 -0.02 -11.89
CA GLU A 54 3.44 -0.28 -13.07
C GLU A 54 2.07 0.41 -12.90
N TYR A 55 1.45 0.25 -11.73
CA TYR A 55 0.16 0.86 -11.42
C TYR A 55 0.22 2.40 -11.39
N CYS A 56 1.25 2.98 -10.77
CA CYS A 56 1.42 4.43 -10.71
C CYS A 56 1.66 5.03 -12.10
N CYS A 57 2.50 4.40 -12.93
CA CYS A 57 2.71 4.81 -14.32
C CYS A 57 1.40 4.74 -15.13
N GLU A 58 0.63 3.65 -15.03
CA GLU A 58 -0.67 3.51 -15.73
C GLU A 58 -1.66 4.61 -15.33
N LYS A 59 -1.59 5.08 -14.08
CA LYS A 59 -2.52 6.06 -13.51
C LYS A 59 -1.99 7.49 -13.48
N ASN A 60 -0.80 7.73 -14.02
CA ASN A 60 -0.10 9.01 -13.93
C ASN A 60 -0.01 9.54 -12.48
N LEU A 61 0.43 8.67 -11.57
CA LEU A 61 0.60 8.97 -10.14
C LEU A 61 2.09 9.10 -9.82
N THR A 62 2.42 10.05 -8.94
CA THR A 62 3.79 10.23 -8.44
C THR A 62 4.08 9.19 -7.35
N TYR A 63 5.07 8.32 -7.58
CA TYR A 63 5.50 7.32 -6.60
C TYR A 63 6.64 7.87 -5.73
N VAL A 64 6.47 7.81 -4.40
CA VAL A 64 7.50 8.18 -3.42
C VAL A 64 7.76 6.99 -2.51
N GLY A 65 9.02 6.59 -2.37
CA GLY A 65 9.43 5.44 -1.54
C GLY A 65 10.32 5.86 -0.38
N LEU A 66 9.95 5.47 0.84
CA LEU A 66 10.70 5.75 2.06
C LEU A 66 11.35 4.47 2.60
N LEU A 67 12.68 4.41 2.51
CA LEU A 67 13.49 3.22 2.78
C LEU A 67 14.39 3.39 4.02
N GLY A 68 13.80 3.77 5.16
CA GLY A 68 14.26 3.42 6.53
C GLY A 68 15.61 3.92 7.07
N GLU A 69 16.48 4.52 6.26
CA GLU A 69 17.77 5.05 6.72
C GLU A 69 17.57 6.38 7.47
N GLU A 70 16.91 7.34 6.84
CA GLU A 70 16.51 8.61 7.44
C GLU A 70 14.97 8.72 7.47
N ILE A 71 14.45 9.15 8.62
CA ILE A 71 13.01 9.24 8.86
C ILE A 71 12.65 10.73 8.89
N PRO A 72 11.99 11.26 7.84
CA PRO A 72 11.54 12.64 7.81
C PRO A 72 10.44 12.85 8.85
N THR A 73 10.32 14.10 9.28
CA THR A 73 9.15 14.56 10.02
C THR A 73 7.88 14.49 9.16
N TYR A 74 6.72 14.58 9.80
CA TYR A 74 5.44 14.58 9.09
C TYR A 74 5.32 15.82 8.18
N GLU A 75 5.81 16.96 8.66
CA GLU A 75 5.77 18.25 7.99
C GLU A 75 6.67 18.27 6.74
N GLU A 76 7.94 17.87 6.85
CA GLU A 76 8.87 17.75 5.71
C GLU A 76 8.33 16.81 4.62
N LEU A 77 7.67 15.73 5.05
CA LEU A 77 7.06 14.79 4.11
C LEU A 77 5.91 15.47 3.36
N LEU A 78 5.02 16.20 4.04
CA LEU A 78 3.87 16.87 3.40
C LEU A 78 4.27 17.92 2.36
N GLU A 79 5.43 18.56 2.49
CA GLU A 79 5.93 19.55 1.52
C GLU A 79 6.13 18.95 0.11
N HIS A 80 6.29 17.64 0.01
CA HIS A 80 6.59 16.93 -1.24
C HIS A 80 5.41 16.09 -1.76
N LEU A 81 4.25 16.17 -1.11
CA LEU A 81 3.10 15.32 -1.39
C LEU A 81 1.96 16.13 -1.98
N ASP A 82 1.44 15.66 -3.11
CA ASP A 82 0.25 16.23 -3.74
C ASP A 82 -0.86 15.16 -3.86
N ILE A 83 -2.01 15.56 -4.41
CA ILE A 83 -3.19 14.69 -4.55
C ILE A 83 -2.94 13.46 -5.46
N SER A 84 -1.96 13.52 -6.35
CA SER A 84 -1.56 12.42 -7.24
C SER A 84 -0.49 11.51 -6.62
N THR A 85 0.05 11.87 -5.46
CA THR A 85 1.11 11.10 -4.82
C THR A 85 0.60 9.79 -4.21
N VAL A 86 1.39 8.74 -4.42
CA VAL A 86 1.31 7.44 -3.75
C VAL A 86 2.61 7.23 -2.99
N LEU A 87 2.50 7.17 -1.68
CA LEU A 87 3.63 6.98 -0.77
C LEU A 87 3.72 5.50 -0.38
N PHE A 88 4.91 4.92 -0.57
CA PHE A 88 5.29 3.62 -0.03
C PHE A 88 6.27 3.82 1.12
N ILE A 89 6.02 3.14 2.23
CA ILE A 89 6.84 3.22 3.43
C ILE A 89 7.30 1.82 3.80
N ASP A 90 8.60 1.55 3.74
CA ASP A 90 9.14 0.30 4.25
C ASP A 90 9.32 0.34 5.77
N GLY A 91 9.10 -0.80 6.42
CA GLY A 91 9.46 -0.98 7.81
C GLY A 91 8.59 -0.20 8.80
N ILE A 92 7.29 -0.08 8.54
CA ILE A 92 6.33 0.64 9.40
C ILE A 92 6.26 0.08 10.84
N GLN A 93 6.80 -1.11 11.09
CA GLN A 93 6.94 -1.70 12.44
C GLN A 93 8.40 -1.91 12.87
N LYS A 94 9.41 -1.54 12.04
CA LYS A 94 10.83 -1.83 12.33
C LYS A 94 11.44 -0.90 13.38
N LYS A 95 11.06 0.39 13.36
CA LYS A 95 11.53 1.43 14.29
C LYS A 95 10.32 2.14 14.92
N SER A 96 10.44 2.59 16.16
CA SER A 96 9.38 3.34 16.87
C SER A 96 8.95 4.60 16.12
N GLU A 97 9.91 5.30 15.54
CA GLU A 97 9.78 6.55 14.80
C GLU A 97 9.05 6.32 13.49
N MET A 98 9.39 5.23 12.79
CA MET A 98 8.67 4.79 11.58
C MET A 98 7.21 4.45 11.89
N LYS A 99 6.98 3.75 13.00
CA LYS A 99 5.63 3.41 13.45
C LYS A 99 4.83 4.66 13.83
N TYR A 100 5.47 5.61 14.51
CA TYR A 100 4.86 6.89 14.86
C TYR A 100 4.50 7.70 13.61
N LEU A 101 5.42 7.84 12.66
CA LEU A 101 5.18 8.51 11.37
C LEU A 101 4.03 7.85 10.61
N TRP A 102 3.99 6.52 10.55
CA TRP A 102 2.89 5.78 9.93
C TRP A 102 1.55 6.10 10.59
N LEU A 103 1.46 6.06 11.92
CA LEU A 103 0.23 6.38 12.64
C LEU A 103 -0.21 7.84 12.44
N LYS A 104 0.72 8.79 12.51
CA LYS A 104 0.48 10.21 12.18
C LYS A 104 -0.11 10.39 10.77
N LEU A 105 0.46 9.71 9.78
CA LEU A 105 -0.05 9.74 8.39
C LEU A 105 -1.45 9.15 8.27
N LEU A 106 -1.77 8.09 9.03
CA LEU A 106 -3.11 7.51 9.06
C LEU A 106 -4.15 8.40 9.75
N GLU A 107 -3.75 9.27 10.67
CA GLU A 107 -4.63 10.24 11.32
C GLU A 107 -4.85 11.50 10.45
N GLY A 108 -3.84 11.87 9.66
CA GLY A 108 -3.83 13.06 8.80
C GLY A 108 -5.09 13.26 7.95
N THR A 109 -5.50 14.51 7.77
CA THR A 109 -6.68 14.90 6.98
C THR A 109 -6.47 14.78 5.48
N HIS A 110 -5.23 14.93 5.01
CA HIS A 110 -4.89 15.04 3.59
C HIS A 110 -4.88 13.70 2.83
N ARG A 111 -5.12 12.56 3.50
CA ARG A 111 -5.07 11.24 2.86
C ARG A 111 -6.42 10.77 2.31
N GLY A 112 -6.34 9.97 1.26
CA GLY A 112 -7.39 9.06 0.83
C GLY A 112 -7.26 7.67 1.47
N GLY A 113 -7.22 6.64 0.62
CA GLY A 113 -7.07 5.25 1.03
C GLY A 113 -5.66 4.90 1.51
N ALA A 114 -5.56 4.04 2.52
CA ALA A 114 -4.31 3.48 3.01
C ALA A 114 -4.35 1.95 3.04
N PHE A 115 -3.23 1.30 2.78
CA PHE A 115 -3.05 -0.14 2.85
C PHE A 115 -1.91 -0.43 3.83
N ASP A 116 -2.26 -1.02 4.95
CA ASP A 116 -1.32 -1.48 5.96
C ASP A 116 -0.99 -2.95 5.66
N LEU A 117 0.23 -3.21 5.24
CA LEU A 117 0.69 -4.53 4.81
C LEU A 117 1.54 -5.23 5.89
N TYR A 118 1.39 -4.83 7.16
CA TYR A 118 2.16 -5.25 8.33
C TYR A 118 3.61 -4.79 8.37
N ASP A 119 4.43 -5.10 7.36
CA ASP A 119 5.85 -4.70 7.34
C ASP A 119 6.10 -3.42 6.53
N CYS A 120 5.23 -3.10 5.57
CA CYS A 120 5.21 -1.84 4.83
C CYS A 120 3.81 -1.23 4.74
N GLY A 121 3.74 0.07 4.41
CA GLY A 121 2.49 0.80 4.21
C GLY A 121 2.43 1.45 2.83
N ILE A 122 1.23 1.53 2.24
CA ILE A 122 0.96 2.29 1.02
C ILE A 122 -0.15 3.30 1.30
N LEU A 123 0.08 4.56 0.95
CA LEU A 123 -0.83 5.65 1.22
C LEU A 123 -1.12 6.44 -0.06
N PHE A 124 -2.40 6.70 -0.30
CA PHE A 124 -2.86 7.57 -1.39
C PHE A 124 -3.27 8.92 -0.82
N PHE A 125 -2.85 10.00 -1.45
CA PHE A 125 -3.26 11.37 -1.09
C PHE A 125 -4.48 11.86 -1.87
N ASN A 126 -4.92 11.10 -2.87
CA ASN A 126 -6.16 11.39 -3.58
C ASN A 126 -7.39 11.18 -2.68
N GLN A 127 -8.00 12.29 -2.25
CA GLN A 127 -9.15 12.32 -1.35
C GLN A 127 -10.46 11.84 -1.98
N THR A 128 -10.51 11.66 -3.32
CA THR A 128 -11.65 10.98 -3.96
C THR A 128 -11.73 9.50 -3.56
N TYR A 129 -10.63 8.92 -3.07
CA TYR A 129 -10.64 7.62 -2.44
C TYR A 129 -11.11 7.73 -0.99
N TYR A 130 -12.20 7.03 -0.68
CA TYR A 130 -12.77 7.01 0.68
C TYR A 130 -11.69 6.73 1.74
N LYS A 131 -11.62 7.60 2.75
CA LYS A 131 -10.66 7.55 3.87
C LYS A 131 -10.86 6.27 4.69
N ARG A 132 -10.15 5.20 4.33
CA ARG A 132 -10.12 3.88 5.01
C ARG A 132 -8.70 3.34 5.05
N VAL A 133 -8.42 2.56 6.09
CA VAL A 133 -7.18 1.79 6.23
C VAL A 133 -7.51 0.32 6.01
N TYR A 134 -6.95 -0.28 4.98
CA TYR A 134 -7.11 -1.70 4.66
C TYR A 134 -5.90 -2.47 5.22
N LYS A 135 -6.11 -3.24 6.29
CA LYS A 135 -5.08 -4.14 6.84
C LYS A 135 -5.07 -5.44 6.06
N VAL A 136 -3.93 -5.80 5.46
CA VAL A 136 -3.84 -6.91 4.51
C VAL A 136 -2.56 -7.71 4.72
N ASN A 137 -2.72 -9.02 4.88
CA ASN A 137 -1.61 -9.95 4.71
C ASN A 137 -1.40 -10.17 3.21
N TYR A 138 -0.26 -9.74 2.68
CA TYR A 138 0.09 -9.85 1.27
C TYR A 138 1.31 -10.72 1.10
#